data_AF-A0A7S2DV50-F1
#
_entry.id   AF-A0A7S2DV50-F1
#
_cell.length_a   1.000
_cell.length_b   1.000
_cell.length_c   1.000
_cell.angle_alpha   90.00
_cell.angle_beta   90.00
_cell.angle_gamma   90.00
#
_symmetry.space_group_name_H-M   'P 1'
#
loop_
_entity.id
_entity.type
_entity.pdbx_description
1 polymer ?
#
loop_
_entity_poly.entity_id
_entity_poly.type
_entity_poly.pdbx_seq_one_letter_code
_entity_poly.pdbx_strand_id
1 'polypeptide(L)'
;MKSQEAGESLGCFEAISKRLGKIVGEGIPKEKRVYWGAKPAMDFDSIVASDEWYNAIPGETDRKNKAVLALKQAWMDFTGNDDVHETTSIEFSKFLELTRNHIIDILMNRSGLQLKLSSRKRDANGETAEKIFCRIRAPISLLEKRADDLDYKLMLRPEVDPGTEFWSVKNKQTGAYEEIEADANLIESKGEAAGLLETMYENGHISPNDVQIFEDEPTPKHWSRRIRTLERIADKVPVSTRMHPYANFTLRPAERHLFMEYPSVRGSTLFRSKDRLYITDTILSEHFDFPILKSSGIIDSIFPLHDSNFGEALTTLSFNKMWIFPWRADKDKVGGPYVSHEATERKSTCPIWWYPWAQPHMEIREYFGEKLALYFGWLGYYGVMLIYPSLVGIALQIYQIRYNDAATDPDGQNIKVYMVLYATFIVLWATAFTKGWGVEEKKIAVLWGTEGFEDNEGNRPQFQGDRAESFLLSCFFGCNTNIAEPRRLSAITLQMETYYPPEKREMKETINNTVIFFLCLLVVISVIINSYVESMLIDEGLSSIADLLSLESAIQIRILSYFYRFFVKMTCDWENHQTDT
;
A
#
# COMPACT_ATOMS: atom_id res chain seq x y z
N MET A 1 -38.60 -5.22 3.89
CA MET A 1 -37.49 -6.15 3.56
C MET A 1 -36.19 -5.86 4.33
N LYS A 2 -35.80 -4.60 4.63
CA LYS A 2 -34.56 -4.29 5.37
C LYS A 2 -34.51 -4.71 6.85
N SER A 3 -35.65 -4.96 7.51
CA SER A 3 -35.68 -5.35 8.94
C SER A 3 -35.69 -6.88 9.18
N GLN A 4 -35.99 -7.68 8.15
CA GLN A 4 -36.00 -9.15 8.27
C GLN A 4 -34.60 -9.76 8.16
N GLU A 5 -33.72 -9.20 7.33
CA GLU A 5 -32.34 -9.71 7.16
C GLU A 5 -31.45 -9.49 8.40
N ALA A 6 -31.65 -8.39 9.13
CA ALA A 6 -30.94 -8.14 10.38
C ALA A 6 -31.33 -9.15 11.48
N GLY A 7 -32.62 -9.51 11.56
CA GLY A 7 -33.14 -10.51 12.49
C GLY A 7 -32.68 -11.94 12.19
N GLU A 8 -32.57 -12.31 10.91
CA GLU A 8 -32.04 -13.62 10.50
C GLU A 8 -30.53 -13.75 10.78
N SER A 9 -29.77 -12.65 10.68
CA SER A 9 -28.33 -12.65 11.00
C SER A 9 -28.04 -12.81 12.50
N LEU A 10 -28.84 -12.17 13.37
CA LEU A 10 -28.76 -12.34 14.83
C LEU A 10 -29.19 -13.76 15.28
N GLY A 11 -30.25 -14.32 14.69
CA GLY A 11 -30.72 -15.67 15.03
C GLY A 11 -29.75 -16.78 14.59
N CYS A 12 -29.06 -16.59 13.46
CA CYS A 12 -27.96 -17.47 13.07
C CYS A 12 -26.77 -17.34 14.03
N PHE A 13 -26.48 -16.14 14.53
CA PHE A 13 -25.35 -15.88 15.42
C PHE A 13 -25.49 -16.54 16.79
N GLU A 14 -26.66 -16.46 17.43
CA GLU A 14 -26.89 -17.10 18.73
C GLU A 14 -26.90 -18.64 18.62
N ALA A 15 -27.40 -19.17 17.51
CA ALA A 15 -27.39 -20.60 17.19
C ALA A 15 -25.99 -21.13 16.82
N ILE A 16 -25.15 -20.31 16.18
CA ILE A 16 -23.76 -20.64 15.81
C ILE A 16 -22.84 -20.50 17.03
N SER A 17 -23.01 -19.45 17.85
CA SER A 17 -22.31 -19.26 19.13
C SER A 17 -22.58 -20.43 20.10
N LYS A 18 -23.86 -20.83 20.25
CA LYS A 18 -24.24 -22.02 21.05
C LYS A 18 -23.77 -23.36 20.45
N ARG A 19 -23.60 -23.46 19.13
CA ARG A 19 -23.03 -24.66 18.47
C ARG A 19 -21.50 -24.73 18.56
N LEU A 20 -20.82 -23.58 18.58
CA LEU A 20 -19.36 -23.48 18.65
C LEU A 20 -18.82 -23.66 20.08
N GLY A 21 -19.54 -23.19 21.10
CA GLY A 21 -19.18 -23.44 22.51
C GLY A 21 -19.26 -24.92 22.94
N LYS A 22 -19.76 -25.81 22.08
CA LYS A 22 -19.87 -27.26 22.33
C LYS A 22 -18.78 -28.11 21.67
N ILE A 23 -17.87 -27.52 20.90
CA ILE A 23 -16.92 -28.25 20.06
C ILE A 23 -15.49 -27.78 20.36
N VAL A 24 -14.99 -28.13 21.55
CA VAL A 24 -13.55 -28.14 21.84
C VAL A 24 -13.26 -29.44 22.59
N GLY A 25 -12.73 -30.42 21.86
CA GLY A 25 -12.26 -31.68 22.39
C GLY A 25 -10.99 -32.07 21.66
N GLU A 26 -9.88 -32.05 22.40
CA GLU A 26 -8.62 -32.78 22.16
C GLU A 26 -7.80 -32.37 20.94
N GLY A 27 -6.83 -31.47 21.15
CA GLY A 27 -5.79 -31.21 20.15
C GLY A 27 -4.87 -30.00 20.40
N ILE A 28 -5.14 -29.16 21.40
CA ILE A 28 -4.29 -28.01 21.73
C ILE A 28 -3.29 -28.41 22.83
N PRO A 29 -1.98 -28.14 22.69
CA PRO A 29 -0.97 -28.52 23.68
C PRO A 29 -1.30 -27.92 25.06
N LYS A 30 -1.08 -28.72 26.10
CA LYS A 30 -1.39 -28.42 27.51
C LYS A 30 -0.74 -27.11 27.98
N GLU A 31 -1.62 -26.21 28.43
CA GLU A 31 -1.46 -25.15 29.45
C GLU A 31 -0.56 -23.94 29.16
N LYS A 32 -0.82 -23.19 28.07
CA LYS A 32 -0.59 -21.73 28.13
C LYS A 32 -1.73 -21.08 28.93
N ARG A 33 -1.39 -20.39 30.01
CA ARG A 33 -2.33 -19.58 30.81
C ARG A 33 -2.18 -18.11 30.45
N VAL A 34 -3.31 -17.43 30.37
CA VAL A 34 -3.38 -15.99 30.12
C VAL A 34 -3.76 -15.32 31.42
N TYR A 35 -2.94 -14.36 31.85
CA TYR A 35 -3.17 -13.58 33.07
C TYR A 35 -3.77 -12.23 32.70
N TRP A 36 -4.63 -11.70 33.57
CA TRP A 36 -5.18 -10.37 33.35
C TRP A 36 -4.12 -9.25 33.51
N GLY A 37 -3.28 -9.34 34.55
CA GLY A 37 -2.28 -8.32 34.89
C GLY A 37 -0.87 -8.88 35.05
N ALA A 38 -0.40 -9.09 36.28
CA ALA A 38 0.99 -9.46 36.53
C ALA A 38 1.30 -10.94 36.19
N LYS A 39 2.40 -11.16 35.45
CA LYS A 39 2.95 -12.50 35.24
C LYS A 39 3.51 -13.08 36.55
N PRO A 40 3.27 -14.36 36.88
CA PRO A 40 4.01 -15.01 37.97
C PRO A 40 5.48 -15.16 37.60
N ALA A 41 6.38 -14.89 38.55
CA ALA A 41 7.84 -14.80 38.33
C ALA A 41 8.53 -16.06 37.75
N MET A 42 7.81 -17.18 37.64
CA MET A 42 8.32 -18.47 37.13
C MET A 42 7.95 -18.77 35.67
N ASP A 43 7.08 -18.00 35.02
CA ASP A 43 6.51 -18.40 33.73
C ASP A 43 6.70 -17.34 32.62
N PHE A 44 7.75 -17.54 31.81
CA PHE A 44 8.12 -16.64 30.72
C PHE A 44 7.23 -16.77 29.47
N ASP A 45 6.50 -17.89 29.32
CA ASP A 45 5.66 -18.19 28.16
C ASP A 45 4.20 -17.69 28.29
N SER A 46 3.90 -17.01 29.40
CA SER A 46 2.57 -16.50 29.71
C SER A 46 2.28 -15.14 29.03
N ILE A 47 1.03 -14.95 28.63
CA ILE A 47 0.53 -13.73 27.95
C ILE A 47 -0.26 -12.90 28.97
N VAL A 48 -0.06 -11.57 28.96
CA VAL A 48 -0.84 -10.61 29.75
C VAL A 48 -1.91 -10.01 28.87
N ALA A 49 -3.19 -10.31 29.14
CA ALA A 49 -4.30 -9.88 28.30
C ALA A 49 -4.45 -8.35 28.24
N SER A 50 -4.24 -7.64 29.36
CA SER A 50 -4.39 -6.18 29.40
C SER A 50 -3.33 -5.46 28.58
N ASP A 51 -2.05 -5.82 28.73
CA ASP A 51 -0.93 -5.25 27.98
C ASP A 51 -1.03 -5.57 26.48
N GLU A 52 -1.37 -6.81 26.13
CA GLU A 52 -1.56 -7.18 24.72
C GLU A 52 -2.70 -6.41 24.08
N TRP A 53 -3.84 -6.26 24.76
CA TRP A 53 -4.98 -5.51 24.22
C TRP A 53 -4.71 -4.01 24.16
N TYR A 54 -3.97 -3.47 25.13
CA TYR A 54 -3.52 -2.09 25.14
C TYR A 54 -2.59 -1.80 23.95
N ASN A 55 -1.69 -2.74 23.65
CA ASN A 55 -0.75 -2.61 22.53
C ASN A 55 -1.44 -2.87 21.18
N ALA A 56 -2.37 -3.83 21.12
CA ALA A 56 -3.08 -4.22 19.90
C ALA A 56 -4.10 -3.20 19.41
N ILE A 57 -4.41 -2.15 20.18
CA ILE A 57 -5.37 -1.13 19.78
C ILE A 57 -4.62 0.14 19.38
N PRO A 58 -4.69 0.53 18.09
CA PRO A 58 -4.02 1.72 17.63
C PRO A 58 -4.74 2.99 18.12
N GLY A 59 -3.99 4.08 18.18
CA GLY A 59 -4.47 5.37 18.63
C GLY A 59 -4.14 5.68 20.09
N GLU A 60 -4.84 6.70 20.61
CA GLU A 60 -4.48 7.37 21.87
C GLU A 60 -4.60 6.46 23.10
N THR A 61 -3.84 6.81 24.15
CA THR A 61 -3.84 6.13 25.45
C THR A 61 -5.25 6.02 26.05
N ASP A 62 -6.10 7.01 25.85
CA ASP A 62 -7.50 6.99 26.33
C ASP A 62 -8.35 5.96 25.59
N ARG A 63 -8.17 5.84 24.27
CA ARG A 63 -8.83 4.82 23.44
C ARG A 63 -8.39 3.44 23.87
N LYS A 64 -7.08 3.26 24.09
CA LYS A 64 -6.48 2.02 24.60
C LYS A 64 -7.04 1.67 25.99
N ASN A 65 -7.05 2.61 26.93
CA ASN A 65 -7.59 2.42 28.28
C ASN A 65 -9.07 2.05 28.26
N LYS A 66 -9.89 2.76 27.47
CA LYS A 66 -11.32 2.44 27.29
C LYS A 66 -11.53 1.04 26.72
N ALA A 67 -10.66 0.61 25.82
CA ALA A 67 -10.77 -0.71 25.23
C ALA A 67 -10.30 -1.82 26.15
N VAL A 68 -9.26 -1.60 26.95
CA VAL A 68 -8.86 -2.50 28.04
C VAL A 68 -10.00 -2.62 29.07
N LEU A 69 -10.67 -1.52 29.41
CA LEU A 69 -11.87 -1.56 30.28
C LEU A 69 -13.02 -2.34 29.65
N ALA A 70 -13.26 -2.18 28.35
CA ALA A 70 -14.28 -2.95 27.64
C ALA A 70 -13.95 -4.45 27.60
N LEU A 71 -12.69 -4.82 27.41
CA LEU A 71 -12.24 -6.20 27.52
C LEU A 71 -12.40 -6.72 28.95
N LYS A 72 -12.13 -5.89 29.97
CA LYS A 72 -12.30 -6.25 31.38
C LYS A 72 -13.75 -6.60 31.67
N GLN A 73 -14.68 -5.79 31.17
CA GLN A 73 -16.12 -6.05 31.29
C GLN A 73 -16.51 -7.37 30.61
N ALA A 74 -16.08 -7.58 29.36
CA ALA A 74 -16.34 -8.84 28.66
C ALA A 74 -15.75 -10.07 29.40
N TRP A 75 -14.57 -9.90 30.02
CA TRP A 75 -13.93 -10.93 30.84
C TRP A 75 -14.72 -11.23 32.13
N MET A 76 -15.22 -10.20 32.81
CA MET A 76 -16.10 -10.34 33.98
C MET A 76 -17.38 -11.08 33.61
N ASP A 77 -18.03 -10.68 32.51
CA ASP A 77 -19.25 -11.32 32.01
C ASP A 77 -19.04 -12.80 31.65
N PHE A 78 -17.89 -13.13 31.06
CA PHE A 78 -17.56 -14.50 30.68
C PHE A 78 -17.19 -15.39 31.87
N THR A 79 -16.51 -14.84 32.87
CA THR A 79 -16.10 -15.59 34.08
C THR A 79 -17.19 -15.64 35.15
N GLY A 80 -18.17 -14.72 35.11
CA GLY A 80 -19.20 -14.56 36.12
C GLY A 80 -18.68 -13.99 37.44
N ASN A 81 -17.50 -13.35 37.44
CA ASN A 81 -16.90 -12.74 38.62
C ASN A 81 -17.19 -11.23 38.66
N ASP A 82 -17.50 -10.71 39.85
CA ASP A 82 -17.77 -9.28 40.06
C ASP A 82 -16.50 -8.41 39.94
N ASP A 83 -15.30 -8.99 40.12
CA ASP A 83 -14.01 -8.30 40.02
C ASP A 83 -12.91 -9.20 39.42
N VAL A 84 -11.97 -8.57 38.70
CA VAL A 84 -10.78 -9.24 38.11
C VAL A 84 -9.53 -8.80 38.86
N HIS A 85 -8.91 -9.74 39.58
CA HIS A 85 -7.61 -9.52 40.22
C HIS A 85 -6.46 -9.73 39.21
N GLU A 86 -5.32 -9.08 39.44
CA GLU A 86 -4.15 -9.11 38.54
C GLU A 86 -3.60 -10.53 38.31
N THR A 87 -3.82 -11.45 39.26
CA THR A 87 -3.38 -12.85 39.21
C THR A 87 -4.42 -13.81 38.63
N THR A 88 -5.62 -13.34 38.25
CA THR A 88 -6.67 -14.19 37.69
C THR A 88 -6.23 -14.71 36.31
N SER A 89 -6.25 -16.03 36.14
CA SER A 89 -5.81 -16.70 34.91
C SER A 89 -6.92 -17.50 34.25
N ILE A 90 -6.98 -17.48 32.92
CA ILE A 90 -7.85 -18.36 32.12
C ILE A 90 -6.97 -19.20 31.17
N GLU A 91 -7.48 -20.38 30.78
CA GLU A 91 -6.91 -21.19 29.71
C GLU A 91 -6.90 -20.42 28.37
N PHE A 92 -5.80 -20.52 27.61
CA PHE A 92 -5.66 -19.83 26.33
C PHE A 92 -6.80 -20.12 25.34
N SER A 93 -7.35 -21.35 25.31
CA SER A 93 -8.47 -21.72 24.43
C SER A 93 -9.74 -20.89 24.71
N LYS A 94 -10.08 -20.71 25.99
CA LYS A 94 -11.21 -19.91 26.43
C LYS A 94 -10.96 -18.41 26.22
N PHE A 95 -9.71 -17.97 26.38
CA PHE A 95 -9.32 -16.60 26.05
C PHE A 95 -9.47 -16.31 24.54
N LEU A 96 -9.11 -17.25 23.67
CA LEU A 96 -9.34 -17.13 22.22
C LEU A 96 -10.83 -17.03 21.88
N GLU A 97 -11.70 -17.76 22.59
CA GLU A 97 -13.15 -17.64 22.39
C GLU A 97 -13.69 -16.27 22.80
N LEU A 98 -13.29 -15.78 23.97
CA LEU A 98 -13.64 -14.46 24.48
C LEU A 98 -13.18 -13.34 23.52
N THR A 99 -11.89 -13.34 23.18
CA THR A 99 -11.29 -12.34 22.28
C THR A 99 -11.94 -12.38 20.91
N ARG A 100 -12.22 -13.56 20.36
CA ARG A 100 -12.93 -13.70 19.09
C ARG A 100 -14.31 -13.04 19.12
N ASN A 101 -15.11 -13.30 20.16
CA ASN A 101 -16.45 -12.71 20.27
C ASN A 101 -16.35 -11.18 20.40
N HIS A 102 -15.39 -10.69 21.17
CA HIS A 102 -15.16 -9.26 21.34
C HIS A 102 -14.67 -8.58 20.04
N ILE A 103 -13.77 -9.21 19.28
CA ILE A 103 -13.31 -8.72 17.97
C ILE A 103 -14.48 -8.63 16.99
N ILE A 104 -15.30 -9.68 16.91
CA ILE A 104 -16.48 -9.71 16.03
C ILE A 104 -17.46 -8.58 16.40
N ASP A 105 -17.70 -8.38 17.70
CA ASP A 105 -18.57 -7.30 18.18
C ASP A 105 -18.04 -5.92 17.77
N ILE A 106 -16.75 -5.65 17.99
CA ILE A 106 -16.11 -4.39 17.57
C ILE A 106 -16.21 -4.20 16.05
N LEU A 107 -15.89 -5.24 15.28
CA LEU A 107 -15.89 -5.19 13.81
C LEU A 107 -17.29 -5.14 13.19
N MET A 108 -18.35 -5.56 13.88
CA MET A 108 -19.71 -5.46 13.34
C MET A 108 -20.40 -4.19 13.83
N ASN A 109 -20.39 -3.94 15.14
CA ASN A 109 -21.19 -2.88 15.76
C ASN A 109 -20.49 -1.51 15.74
N ARG A 110 -19.17 -1.46 15.90
CA ARG A 110 -18.44 -0.17 15.92
C ARG A 110 -17.98 0.27 14.54
N SER A 111 -17.51 -0.66 13.70
CA SER A 111 -17.01 -0.32 12.37
C SER A 111 -18.05 -0.46 11.25
N GLY A 112 -19.13 -1.22 11.46
CA GLY A 112 -20.16 -1.46 10.45
C GLY A 112 -19.75 -2.43 9.33
N LEU A 113 -18.70 -3.22 9.53
CA LEU A 113 -18.25 -4.22 8.56
C LEU A 113 -19.15 -5.46 8.59
N GLN A 114 -19.33 -6.10 7.43
CA GLN A 114 -20.05 -7.35 7.30
C GLN A 114 -19.07 -8.52 7.43
N LEU A 115 -19.32 -9.42 8.38
CA LEU A 115 -18.49 -10.59 8.63
C LEU A 115 -19.22 -11.87 8.22
N LYS A 116 -18.50 -12.80 7.59
CA LYS A 116 -18.96 -14.17 7.34
C LYS A 116 -17.93 -15.16 7.85
N LEU A 117 -18.29 -15.90 8.89
CA LEU A 117 -17.44 -16.96 9.46
C LEU A 117 -17.64 -18.29 8.70
N SER A 118 -16.56 -19.01 8.47
CA SER A 118 -16.54 -20.37 7.92
C SER A 118 -15.53 -21.19 8.71
N SER A 119 -15.94 -22.32 9.26
CA SER A 119 -14.99 -23.31 9.79
C SER A 119 -14.56 -24.26 8.68
N ARG A 120 -13.30 -24.71 8.71
CA ARG A 120 -12.80 -25.77 7.82
C ARG A 120 -12.17 -26.86 8.67
N LYS A 121 -12.62 -28.10 8.46
CA LYS A 121 -12.17 -29.29 9.22
C LYS A 121 -11.10 -30.15 8.51
N ARG A 122 -10.52 -29.73 7.38
CA ARG A 122 -9.58 -30.56 6.62
C ARG A 122 -8.46 -29.78 5.93
N ASP A 123 -7.23 -30.12 6.31
CA ASP A 123 -6.03 -29.99 5.51
C ASP A 123 -5.80 -31.27 4.68
N ALA A 124 -5.15 -31.14 3.51
CA ALA A 124 -4.84 -32.26 2.61
C ALA A 124 -3.86 -33.29 3.21
N ASN A 125 -3.20 -32.95 4.33
CA ASN A 125 -2.12 -33.71 4.93
C ASN A 125 -2.53 -34.47 6.20
N GLY A 126 -3.83 -34.51 6.55
CA GLY A 126 -4.34 -35.32 7.66
C GLY A 126 -4.06 -34.79 9.07
N GLU A 127 -3.42 -33.64 9.23
CA GLU A 127 -3.26 -32.98 10.53
C GLU A 127 -4.51 -32.14 10.85
N THR A 128 -5.17 -32.47 11.96
CA THR A 128 -6.42 -31.86 12.42
C THR A 128 -6.16 -30.56 13.17
N ALA A 129 -6.03 -29.45 12.46
CA ALA A 129 -6.22 -28.12 13.04
C ALA A 129 -7.50 -27.49 12.44
N GLU A 130 -8.57 -27.41 13.23
CA GLU A 130 -9.81 -26.73 12.83
C GLU A 130 -9.55 -25.22 12.79
N LYS A 131 -9.27 -24.67 11.60
CA LYS A 131 -9.09 -23.23 11.39
C LYS A 131 -10.45 -22.57 11.09
N ILE A 132 -10.66 -21.40 11.69
CA ILE A 132 -11.83 -20.56 11.44
C ILE A 132 -11.41 -19.41 10.52
N PHE A 133 -12.08 -19.29 9.38
CA PHE A 133 -11.89 -18.21 8.44
C PHE A 133 -12.98 -17.16 8.63
N CYS A 134 -12.57 -15.90 8.80
CA CYS A 134 -13.48 -14.76 8.81
C CYS A 134 -13.34 -13.99 7.50
N ARG A 135 -14.41 -13.93 6.71
CA ARG A 135 -14.47 -13.09 5.51
C ARG A 135 -15.06 -11.74 5.90
N ILE A 136 -14.26 -10.69 5.74
CA ILE A 136 -14.62 -9.30 6.01
C ILE A 136 -15.08 -8.64 4.71
N ARG A 137 -16.15 -7.85 4.78
CA ARG A 137 -16.63 -7.03 3.65
C ARG A 137 -17.13 -5.68 4.14
N ALA A 138 -16.62 -4.60 3.54
CA ALA A 138 -17.18 -3.28 3.73
C ALA A 138 -18.37 -3.04 2.79
N PRO A 139 -19.53 -2.58 3.28
CA PRO A 139 -20.62 -2.13 2.42
C PRO A 139 -20.25 -0.83 1.69
N ILE A 140 -20.81 -0.61 0.49
CA ILE A 140 -20.45 0.52 -0.38
C ILE A 140 -20.70 1.87 0.32
N SER A 141 -21.81 2.01 1.05
CA SER A 141 -22.12 3.24 1.79
C SER A 141 -21.10 3.57 2.88
N LEU A 142 -20.51 2.55 3.53
CA LEU A 142 -19.44 2.74 4.51
C LEU A 142 -18.15 3.15 3.81
N LEU A 143 -17.86 2.57 2.65
CA LEU A 143 -16.70 2.94 1.83
C LEU A 143 -16.80 4.38 1.32
N GLU A 144 -17.96 4.80 0.82
CA GLU A 144 -18.20 6.18 0.36
C GLU A 144 -18.04 7.17 1.53
N LYS A 145 -18.64 6.89 2.68
CA LYS A 145 -18.48 7.73 3.87
C LYS A 145 -17.01 7.83 4.30
N ARG A 146 -16.31 6.70 4.36
CA ARG A 146 -14.91 6.70 4.79
C ARG A 146 -13.98 7.36 3.76
N ALA A 147 -14.30 7.25 2.47
CA ALA A 147 -13.56 7.95 1.43
C ALA A 147 -13.69 9.47 1.55
N ASP A 148 -14.89 9.97 1.89
CA ASP A 148 -15.13 11.40 2.17
C ASP A 148 -14.36 11.85 3.43
N ASP A 149 -14.43 11.05 4.52
CA ASP A 149 -13.68 11.34 5.76
C ASP A 149 -12.14 11.36 5.57
N LEU A 150 -11.63 10.67 4.55
CA LEU A 150 -10.20 10.56 4.22
C LEU A 150 -9.76 11.49 3.09
N ASP A 151 -10.65 12.33 2.56
CA ASP A 151 -10.39 13.14 1.36
C ASP A 151 -9.81 12.30 0.20
N TYR A 152 -10.33 11.07 0.03
CA TYR A 152 -9.76 10.10 -0.87
C TYR A 152 -9.88 10.55 -2.33
N LYS A 153 -8.75 10.61 -3.03
CA LYS A 153 -8.70 11.06 -4.43
C LYS A 153 -9.23 9.98 -5.36
N LEU A 154 -10.31 10.28 -6.08
CA LEU A 154 -10.85 9.44 -7.14
C LEU A 154 -10.63 10.08 -8.51
N MET A 155 -10.52 9.22 -9.51
CA MET A 155 -10.35 9.63 -10.90
C MET A 155 -11.67 10.19 -11.43
N LEU A 156 -11.62 11.38 -12.04
CA LEU A 156 -12.76 11.94 -12.75
C LEU A 156 -12.97 11.21 -14.08
N ARG A 157 -14.23 11.17 -14.53
CA ARG A 157 -14.56 10.65 -15.85
C ARG A 157 -13.91 11.53 -16.91
N PRO A 158 -13.26 10.93 -17.92
CA PRO A 158 -12.56 11.68 -18.95
C PRO A 158 -13.52 12.51 -19.83
N GLU A 159 -14.80 12.17 -19.88
CA GLU A 159 -15.84 12.89 -20.62
C GLU A 159 -16.32 14.18 -19.91
N VAL A 160 -16.00 14.36 -18.62
CA VAL A 160 -16.37 15.57 -17.87
C VAL A 160 -15.66 16.79 -18.47
N ASP A 161 -14.37 16.63 -18.76
CA ASP A 161 -13.54 17.58 -19.48
C ASP A 161 -12.74 16.87 -20.60
N PRO A 162 -13.31 16.76 -21.82
CA PRO A 162 -12.68 16.06 -22.94
C PRO A 162 -11.43 16.78 -23.51
N GLY A 163 -11.12 17.98 -23.01
CA GLY A 163 -9.92 18.75 -23.33
C GLY A 163 -10.20 20.02 -24.13
N THR A 164 -9.17 20.83 -24.31
CA THR A 164 -9.27 22.17 -24.91
C THR A 164 -9.81 22.14 -26.33
N GLU A 165 -9.47 21.11 -27.11
CA GLU A 165 -9.95 20.96 -28.49
C GLU A 165 -11.49 20.88 -28.58
N PHE A 166 -12.15 20.29 -27.59
CA PHE A 166 -13.61 20.20 -27.54
C PHE A 166 -14.26 21.55 -27.24
N TRP A 167 -13.65 22.33 -26.35
CA TRP A 167 -14.15 23.65 -25.93
C TRP A 167 -13.80 24.78 -26.91
N SER A 168 -12.93 24.50 -27.88
CA SER A 168 -12.44 25.46 -28.85
C SER A 168 -12.94 25.13 -30.26
N VAL A 169 -13.72 26.02 -30.87
CA VAL A 169 -14.11 25.90 -32.28
C VAL A 169 -13.06 26.59 -33.12
N LYS A 170 -12.44 25.84 -34.04
CA LYS A 170 -11.53 26.44 -35.01
C LYS A 170 -12.32 27.22 -36.07
N ASN A 171 -12.20 28.54 -36.06
CA ASN A 171 -12.80 29.39 -37.07
C ASN A 171 -12.11 29.13 -38.43
N LYS A 172 -12.88 28.62 -39.40
CA LYS A 172 -12.37 28.20 -40.72
C LYS A 172 -11.76 29.35 -41.54
N GLN A 173 -12.13 30.60 -41.24
CA GLN A 173 -11.71 31.77 -42.03
C GLN A 173 -10.45 32.44 -41.46
N THR A 174 -10.33 32.53 -40.14
CA THR A 174 -9.22 33.19 -39.45
C THR A 174 -8.16 32.20 -38.94
N GLY A 175 -8.50 30.91 -38.86
CA GLY A 175 -7.66 29.88 -38.25
C GLY A 175 -7.55 29.99 -36.73
N ALA A 176 -8.18 31.01 -36.13
CA ALA A 176 -8.21 31.24 -34.69
C ALA A 176 -9.20 30.29 -34.01
N TYR A 177 -8.91 29.94 -32.76
CA TYR A 177 -9.79 29.16 -31.91
C TYR A 177 -10.70 30.11 -31.13
N GLU A 178 -12.01 29.94 -31.27
CA GLU A 178 -13.03 30.65 -30.50
C GLU A 178 -13.57 29.70 -29.42
N GLU A 179 -13.64 30.15 -28.17
CA GLU A 179 -14.21 29.36 -27.08
C GLU A 179 -15.74 29.26 -27.24
N ILE A 180 -16.28 28.05 -27.03
CA ILE A 180 -17.73 27.85 -27.00
C ILE A 180 -18.26 28.51 -25.72
N GLU A 181 -19.15 29.50 -25.86
CA GLU A 181 -19.88 30.05 -24.72
C GLU A 181 -20.73 28.95 -24.07
N ALA A 182 -20.28 28.46 -22.91
CA ALA A 182 -20.97 27.40 -22.17
C ALA A 182 -22.39 27.80 -21.72
N ASP A 183 -22.72 29.09 -21.67
CA ASP A 183 -23.98 29.61 -21.13
C ASP A 183 -25.10 29.77 -22.18
N ALA A 184 -24.88 29.46 -23.46
CA ALA A 184 -25.82 29.82 -24.53
C ALA A 184 -27.20 29.10 -24.51
N ASN A 185 -27.33 27.91 -23.89
CA ASN A 185 -28.56 27.09 -23.89
C ASN A 185 -28.98 26.61 -22.49
N LEU A 186 -29.21 27.51 -21.53
CA LEU A 186 -29.61 27.14 -20.17
C LEU A 186 -31.01 26.48 -20.15
N ILE A 187 -31.18 25.40 -19.37
CA ILE A 187 -32.48 24.77 -19.14
C ILE A 187 -33.15 25.51 -17.98
N GLU A 188 -34.06 26.43 -18.30
CA GLU A 188 -34.66 27.34 -17.32
C GLU A 188 -35.69 26.65 -16.40
N SER A 189 -36.46 25.68 -16.92
CA SER A 189 -37.55 25.02 -16.19
C SER A 189 -37.10 23.72 -15.50
N LYS A 190 -37.40 23.60 -14.20
CA LYS A 190 -37.14 22.37 -13.43
C LYS A 190 -37.94 21.16 -13.97
N GLY A 191 -39.14 21.40 -14.52
CA GLY A 191 -39.96 20.33 -15.09
C GLY A 191 -39.38 19.78 -16.40
N GLU A 192 -38.77 20.64 -17.21
CA GLU A 192 -38.09 20.25 -18.45
C GLU A 192 -36.82 19.45 -18.15
N ALA A 193 -36.02 19.90 -17.18
CA ALA A 193 -34.85 19.18 -16.70
C ALA A 193 -35.19 17.77 -16.16
N ALA A 194 -36.28 17.64 -15.40
CA ALA A 194 -36.74 16.36 -14.88
C ALA A 194 -37.23 15.42 -16.00
N GLY A 195 -37.99 15.95 -16.96
CA GLY A 195 -38.43 15.18 -18.13
C GLY A 195 -37.25 14.67 -18.96
N LEU A 196 -36.23 15.50 -19.17
CA LEU A 196 -35.02 15.09 -19.89
C LEU A 196 -34.27 13.96 -19.16
N LEU A 197 -34.06 14.08 -17.85
CA LEU A 197 -33.43 13.01 -17.05
C LEU A 197 -34.22 11.70 -17.10
N GLU A 198 -35.55 11.77 -17.08
CA GLU A 198 -36.42 10.60 -17.21
C GLU A 198 -36.28 9.94 -18.59
N THR A 199 -36.26 10.73 -19.67
CA THR A 199 -36.01 10.18 -21.02
C THR A 199 -34.64 9.53 -21.16
N MET A 200 -33.60 10.11 -20.56
CA MET A 200 -32.25 9.55 -20.57
C MET A 200 -32.17 8.25 -19.76
N TYR A 201 -32.94 8.14 -18.69
CA TYR A 201 -33.08 6.92 -17.90
C TYR A 201 -33.83 5.82 -18.66
N GLU A 202 -34.94 6.16 -19.32
CA GLU A 202 -35.70 5.21 -20.17
C GLU A 202 -34.84 4.64 -21.29
N ASN A 203 -33.97 5.46 -21.87
CA ASN A 203 -33.00 5.04 -22.88
C ASN A 203 -31.82 4.22 -22.30
N GLY A 204 -31.73 4.08 -20.98
CA GLY A 204 -30.69 3.31 -20.30
C GLY A 204 -29.32 3.98 -20.25
N HIS A 205 -29.25 5.30 -20.49
CA HIS A 205 -27.99 6.04 -20.47
C HIS A 205 -27.52 6.41 -19.05
N ILE A 206 -28.46 6.49 -18.10
CA ILE A 206 -28.22 7.04 -16.76
C ILE A 206 -28.64 6.03 -15.67
N SER A 207 -27.96 6.06 -14.52
CA SER A 207 -28.28 5.25 -13.34
C SER A 207 -29.55 5.74 -12.62
N PRO A 208 -30.33 4.86 -11.96
CA PRO A 208 -31.52 5.29 -11.18
C PRO A 208 -31.24 6.39 -10.15
N ASN A 209 -30.02 6.46 -9.61
CA ASN A 209 -29.63 7.47 -8.63
C ASN A 209 -29.53 8.89 -9.22
N ASP A 210 -29.35 9.00 -10.53
CA ASP A 210 -29.08 10.26 -11.21
C ASP A 210 -30.33 10.90 -11.83
N VAL A 211 -31.47 10.22 -11.81
CA VAL A 211 -32.72 10.69 -12.44
C VAL A 211 -33.33 11.90 -11.72
N GLN A 212 -33.07 12.03 -10.42
CA GLN A 212 -33.65 13.10 -9.62
C GLN A 212 -32.84 14.40 -9.66
N ILE A 213 -33.54 15.52 -9.56
CA ILE A 213 -32.95 16.84 -9.32
C ILE A 213 -32.79 16.98 -7.80
N PHE A 214 -31.55 17.21 -7.36
CA PHE A 214 -31.21 17.29 -5.95
C PHE A 214 -31.61 18.64 -5.34
N GLU A 215 -31.82 18.68 -4.02
CA GLU A 215 -32.08 19.92 -3.28
C GLU A 215 -30.85 20.86 -3.28
N ASP A 216 -29.66 20.27 -3.38
CA ASP A 216 -28.36 20.98 -3.44
C ASP A 216 -28.14 21.77 -4.74
N GLU A 217 -29.07 21.69 -5.71
CA GLU A 217 -29.01 22.38 -7.01
C GLU A 217 -30.05 23.51 -7.07
N PRO A 218 -29.84 24.66 -6.39
CA PRO A 218 -30.87 25.70 -6.30
C PRO A 218 -31.01 26.55 -7.57
N THR A 219 -29.98 26.61 -8.42
CA THR A 219 -29.96 27.50 -9.60
C THR A 219 -30.03 26.71 -10.92
N PRO A 220 -30.64 27.29 -11.97
CA PRO A 220 -30.70 26.65 -13.29
C PRO A 220 -29.36 26.27 -13.90
N LYS A 221 -28.31 26.98 -13.50
CA LYS A 221 -26.95 26.68 -13.94
C LYS A 221 -26.45 25.34 -13.41
N HIS A 222 -26.84 24.93 -12.20
CA HIS A 222 -26.34 23.69 -11.59
C HIS A 222 -26.89 22.45 -12.32
N TRP A 223 -28.21 22.31 -12.40
CA TRP A 223 -28.80 21.14 -13.08
C TRP A 223 -28.50 21.14 -14.58
N SER A 224 -28.45 22.30 -15.24
CA SER A 224 -28.08 22.36 -16.67
C SER A 224 -26.65 21.86 -16.90
N ARG A 225 -25.70 22.20 -16.03
CA ARG A 225 -24.31 21.70 -16.13
C ARG A 225 -24.24 20.20 -15.94
N ARG A 226 -24.94 19.68 -14.94
CA ARG A 226 -25.00 18.25 -14.63
C ARG A 226 -25.69 17.43 -15.73
N ILE A 227 -26.79 17.92 -16.28
CA ILE A 227 -27.47 17.23 -17.40
C ILE A 227 -26.54 17.15 -18.61
N ARG A 228 -25.86 18.26 -18.95
CA ARG A 228 -24.91 18.24 -20.07
C ARG A 228 -23.67 17.38 -19.81
N THR A 229 -23.19 17.26 -18.58
CA THR A 229 -22.11 16.30 -18.27
C THR A 229 -22.62 14.88 -18.48
N LEU A 230 -23.84 14.57 -18.03
CA LEU A 230 -24.47 13.26 -18.23
C LEU A 230 -24.71 12.95 -19.72
N GLU A 231 -25.12 13.93 -20.52
CA GLU A 231 -25.21 13.81 -22.00
C GLU A 231 -23.85 13.46 -22.62
N ARG A 232 -22.79 14.21 -22.26
CA ARG A 232 -21.43 13.92 -22.76
C ARG A 232 -20.94 12.52 -22.40
N ILE A 233 -21.26 12.08 -21.19
CA ILE A 233 -20.94 10.73 -20.70
C ILE A 233 -21.72 9.67 -21.50
N ALA A 234 -23.02 9.91 -21.72
CA ALA A 234 -23.88 9.01 -22.49
C ALA A 234 -23.42 8.86 -23.94
N ASP A 235 -23.02 9.97 -24.56
CA ASP A 235 -22.56 10.05 -25.95
C ASP A 235 -21.13 9.53 -26.15
N LYS A 236 -20.38 9.29 -25.06
CA LYS A 236 -18.97 8.86 -25.08
C LYS A 236 -18.10 9.75 -25.97
N VAL A 237 -18.16 11.05 -25.72
CA VAL A 237 -17.38 12.06 -26.45
C VAL A 237 -15.89 11.66 -26.50
N PRO A 238 -15.22 11.75 -27.66
CA PRO A 238 -13.80 11.43 -27.75
C PRO A 238 -12.98 12.36 -26.88
N VAL A 239 -12.12 11.79 -26.05
CA VAL A 239 -11.31 12.53 -25.07
C VAL A 239 -9.89 12.70 -25.59
N SER A 240 -9.41 13.94 -25.57
CA SER A 240 -8.05 14.32 -25.97
C SER A 240 -7.07 14.42 -24.80
N THR A 241 -7.57 14.49 -23.56
CA THR A 241 -6.73 14.70 -22.38
C THR A 241 -5.84 13.50 -22.09
N ARG A 242 -4.52 13.72 -22.12
CA ARG A 242 -3.49 12.72 -21.81
C ARG A 242 -3.48 12.30 -20.33
N MET A 243 -3.71 13.25 -19.43
CA MET A 243 -3.70 13.05 -17.99
C MET A 243 -5.10 13.33 -17.45
N HIS A 244 -5.70 12.32 -16.84
CA HIS A 244 -7.03 12.45 -16.27
C HIS A 244 -6.94 13.09 -14.89
N PRO A 245 -7.80 14.08 -14.58
CA PRO A 245 -7.76 14.74 -13.29
C PRO A 245 -8.27 13.82 -12.18
N TYR A 246 -7.64 13.94 -11.01
CA TYR A 246 -8.09 13.33 -9.77
C TYR A 246 -8.64 14.42 -8.86
N ALA A 247 -9.72 14.12 -8.15
CA ALA A 247 -10.35 15.04 -7.20
C ALA A 247 -10.72 14.29 -5.91
N ASN A 248 -10.75 15.02 -4.80
CA ASN A 248 -11.22 14.46 -3.53
C ASN A 248 -12.68 14.04 -3.69
N PHE A 249 -12.98 12.83 -3.22
CA PHE A 249 -14.33 12.31 -3.23
C PHE A 249 -15.17 13.02 -2.17
N THR A 250 -16.36 13.46 -2.57
CA THR A 250 -17.36 14.04 -1.70
C THR A 250 -18.59 13.14 -1.59
N LEU A 251 -19.22 13.04 -0.43
CA LEU A 251 -20.43 12.22 -0.24
C LEU A 251 -21.71 12.84 -0.87
N ARG A 252 -21.57 13.87 -1.71
CA ARG A 252 -22.71 14.55 -2.34
C ARG A 252 -23.27 13.74 -3.51
N PRO A 253 -24.55 13.32 -3.47
CA PRO A 253 -25.15 12.54 -4.56
C PRO A 253 -25.10 13.25 -5.92
N ALA A 254 -25.20 14.60 -5.93
CA ALA A 254 -25.14 15.41 -7.14
C ALA A 254 -23.80 15.33 -7.88
N GLU A 255 -22.70 15.17 -7.16
CA GLU A 255 -21.34 15.17 -7.71
C GLU A 255 -20.85 13.75 -8.07
N ARG A 256 -21.61 12.71 -7.69
CA ARG A 256 -21.28 11.30 -7.90
C ARG A 256 -20.97 10.95 -9.35
N HIS A 257 -21.73 11.49 -10.29
CA HIS A 257 -21.60 11.21 -11.73
C HIS A 257 -20.27 11.70 -12.34
N LEU A 258 -19.55 12.59 -11.65
CA LEU A 258 -18.27 13.11 -12.11
C LEU A 258 -17.14 12.09 -12.01
N PHE A 259 -17.27 11.12 -11.12
CA PHE A 259 -16.24 10.12 -10.84
C PHE A 259 -16.38 8.88 -11.73
N MET A 260 -15.25 8.26 -12.04
CA MET A 260 -15.20 7.05 -12.85
C MET A 260 -15.89 5.87 -12.16
N GLU A 261 -16.63 5.07 -12.93
CA GLU A 261 -17.27 3.85 -12.46
C GLU A 261 -16.59 2.60 -13.02
N TYR A 262 -16.40 1.60 -12.17
CA TYR A 262 -15.81 0.31 -12.49
C TYR A 262 -16.85 -0.81 -12.43
N PRO A 263 -16.77 -1.81 -13.32
CA PRO A 263 -17.67 -2.96 -13.29
C PRO A 263 -17.42 -3.81 -12.03
N SER A 264 -18.52 -4.29 -11.45
CA SER A 264 -18.54 -5.15 -10.26
C SER A 264 -19.57 -6.27 -10.44
N VAL A 265 -19.46 -7.34 -9.66
CA VAL A 265 -20.37 -8.50 -9.74
C VAL A 265 -21.85 -8.11 -9.52
N ARG A 266 -22.12 -6.99 -8.84
CA ARG A 266 -23.47 -6.52 -8.49
C ARG A 266 -23.92 -5.25 -9.23
N GLY A 267 -23.16 -4.78 -10.22
CA GLY A 267 -23.41 -3.50 -10.91
C GLY A 267 -22.12 -2.69 -11.08
N SER A 268 -22.21 -1.36 -11.05
CA SER A 268 -21.05 -0.47 -11.08
C SER A 268 -20.67 0.03 -9.70
N THR A 269 -19.38 0.30 -9.49
CA THR A 269 -18.84 0.88 -8.25
C THR A 269 -17.81 1.96 -8.55
N LEU A 270 -17.78 3.03 -7.75
CA LEU A 270 -16.78 4.11 -7.89
C LEU A 270 -15.36 3.65 -7.53
N PHE A 271 -15.26 2.66 -6.65
CA PHE A 271 -13.99 2.16 -6.13
C PHE A 271 -13.49 0.95 -6.91
N ARG A 272 -12.20 0.96 -7.25
CA ARG A 272 -11.50 -0.23 -7.78
C ARG A 272 -11.40 -1.31 -6.72
N SER A 273 -11.07 -2.55 -7.12
CA SER A 273 -10.82 -3.63 -6.15
C SER A 273 -9.73 -3.27 -5.14
N LYS A 274 -8.64 -2.63 -5.61
CA LYS A 274 -7.58 -2.14 -4.73
C LYS A 274 -8.04 -1.02 -3.79
N ASP A 275 -8.82 -0.06 -4.27
CA ASP A 275 -9.33 1.06 -3.45
C ASP A 275 -10.23 0.53 -2.33
N ARG A 276 -11.11 -0.44 -2.65
CA ARG A 276 -11.96 -1.12 -1.66
C ARG A 276 -11.13 -1.83 -0.60
N LEU A 277 -10.06 -2.52 -1.01
CA LEU A 277 -9.13 -3.17 -0.08
C LEU A 277 -8.42 -2.15 0.80
N TYR A 278 -7.92 -1.06 0.23
CA TYR A 278 -7.23 0.01 0.97
C TYR A 278 -8.15 0.64 2.02
N ILE A 279 -9.32 1.13 1.62
CA ILE A 279 -10.26 1.77 2.56
C ILE A 279 -10.73 0.78 3.63
N THR A 280 -10.98 -0.48 3.27
CA THR A 280 -11.34 -1.51 4.25
C THR A 280 -10.19 -1.77 5.22
N ASP A 281 -8.95 -1.82 4.74
CA ASP A 281 -7.76 -2.00 5.56
C ASP A 281 -7.56 -0.81 6.50
N THR A 282 -7.79 0.43 6.04
CA THR A 282 -7.78 1.63 6.89
C THR A 282 -8.83 1.58 8.01
N ILE A 283 -10.05 1.10 7.70
CA ILE A 283 -11.09 0.91 8.73
C ILE A 283 -10.64 -0.15 9.74
N LEU A 284 -10.05 -1.25 9.26
CA LEU A 284 -9.58 -2.34 10.12
C LEU A 284 -8.40 -1.90 11.00
N SER A 285 -7.42 -1.20 10.43
CA SER A 285 -6.24 -0.69 11.12
C SER A 285 -6.55 0.44 12.08
N GLU A 286 -7.72 1.08 11.99
CA GLU A 286 -8.17 2.02 13.02
C GLU A 286 -8.64 1.28 14.30
N HIS A 287 -9.14 0.06 14.17
CA HIS A 287 -9.65 -0.71 15.30
C HIS A 287 -8.62 -1.65 15.91
N PHE A 288 -7.76 -2.27 15.10
CA PHE A 288 -6.80 -3.27 15.54
C PHE A 288 -5.45 -3.17 14.84
N ASP A 289 -4.38 -3.39 15.59
CA ASP A 289 -3.03 -3.66 15.12
C ASP A 289 -2.87 -5.18 14.92
N PHE A 290 -3.03 -5.63 13.68
CA PHE A 290 -2.92 -7.04 13.31
C PHE A 290 -1.53 -7.64 13.51
N PRO A 291 -0.40 -6.94 13.25
CA PRO A 291 0.93 -7.44 13.60
C PRO A 291 1.06 -7.90 15.06
N ILE A 292 0.56 -7.12 16.02
CA ILE A 292 0.64 -7.45 17.45
C ILE A 292 -0.25 -8.67 17.77
N LEU A 293 -1.48 -8.69 17.24
CA LEU A 293 -2.39 -9.83 17.37
C LEU A 293 -1.84 -11.12 16.74
N LYS A 294 -1.01 -10.99 15.71
CA LYS A 294 -0.31 -12.12 15.08
C LYS A 294 0.86 -12.61 15.92
N SER A 295 1.67 -11.71 16.48
CA SER A 295 2.78 -12.11 17.36
C SER A 295 2.31 -12.75 18.67
N SER A 296 1.16 -12.32 19.20
CA SER A 296 0.53 -12.93 20.38
C SER A 296 -0.17 -14.26 20.09
N GLY A 297 -0.28 -14.65 18.82
CA GLY A 297 -0.93 -15.89 18.40
C GLY A 297 -2.45 -15.88 18.51
N ILE A 298 -3.08 -14.70 18.64
CA ILE A 298 -4.54 -14.54 18.63
C ILE A 298 -5.08 -14.71 17.20
N ILE A 299 -4.35 -14.19 16.20
CA ILE A 299 -4.66 -14.31 14.78
C ILE A 299 -3.51 -15.01 14.05
N ASP A 300 -3.84 -15.98 13.19
CA ASP A 300 -2.84 -16.68 12.36
C ASP A 300 -2.36 -15.80 11.19
N SER A 301 -3.30 -15.31 10.38
CA SER A 301 -3.00 -14.40 9.26
C SER A 301 -4.21 -13.58 8.83
N ILE A 302 -3.94 -12.40 8.27
CA ILE A 302 -4.87 -11.56 7.53
C ILE A 302 -4.31 -11.39 6.12
N PHE A 303 -5.13 -11.64 5.10
CA PHE A 303 -4.72 -11.47 3.72
C PHE A 303 -5.93 -11.15 2.83
N PRO A 304 -5.76 -10.29 1.81
CA PRO A 304 -6.79 -10.07 0.81
C PRO A 304 -6.97 -11.32 -0.05
N LEU A 305 -8.20 -11.57 -0.49
CA LEU A 305 -8.49 -12.63 -1.45
C LEU A 305 -8.22 -12.11 -2.86
N HIS A 306 -7.56 -12.93 -3.68
CA HIS A 306 -7.42 -12.67 -5.11
C HIS A 306 -8.80 -12.71 -5.79
N ASP A 307 -9.16 -11.66 -6.53
CA ASP A 307 -10.44 -11.57 -7.24
C ASP A 307 -10.39 -12.41 -8.52
N SER A 308 -11.27 -13.40 -8.64
CA SER A 308 -11.37 -14.27 -9.82
C SER A 308 -12.18 -13.65 -10.97
N ASN A 309 -12.82 -12.50 -10.75
CA ASN A 309 -13.79 -11.92 -11.69
C ASN A 309 -13.20 -10.88 -12.66
N PHE A 310 -11.91 -10.53 -12.54
CA PHE A 310 -11.25 -9.57 -13.42
C PHE A 310 -10.84 -10.23 -14.74
N GLY A 311 -11.83 -10.58 -15.58
CA GLY A 311 -11.61 -11.27 -16.84
C GLY A 311 -11.14 -12.72 -16.67
N GLU A 312 -11.53 -13.58 -17.60
CA GLU A 312 -11.32 -15.02 -17.51
C GLU A 312 -9.83 -15.42 -17.34
N ALA A 313 -9.66 -16.53 -16.60
CA ALA A 313 -8.41 -17.23 -16.28
C ALA A 313 -7.44 -16.49 -15.33
N LEU A 314 -7.66 -16.63 -14.03
CA LEU A 314 -6.62 -16.51 -12.99
C LEU A 314 -6.30 -17.89 -12.42
N THR A 315 -5.97 -18.83 -13.30
CA THR A 315 -5.10 -19.94 -12.90
C THR A 315 -3.68 -19.39 -12.79
N THR A 316 -2.84 -19.93 -11.93
CA THR A 316 -1.37 -19.68 -11.91
C THR A 316 -0.78 -19.74 -13.32
N LEU A 317 -1.36 -20.58 -14.19
CA LEU A 317 -1.06 -20.69 -15.62
C LEU A 317 -1.25 -19.40 -16.43
N SER A 318 -2.29 -18.60 -16.14
CA SER A 318 -2.52 -17.34 -16.85
C SER A 318 -1.53 -16.27 -16.41
N PHE A 319 -1.28 -16.14 -15.11
CA PHE A 319 -0.18 -15.29 -14.61
C PHE A 319 1.17 -15.73 -15.18
N ASN A 320 1.45 -17.04 -15.21
CA ASN A 320 2.68 -17.57 -15.82
C ASN A 320 2.78 -17.24 -17.32
N LYS A 321 1.67 -17.31 -18.06
CA LYS A 321 1.64 -17.01 -19.50
C LYS A 321 1.73 -15.51 -19.79
N MET A 322 1.04 -14.70 -19.02
CA MET A 322 0.98 -13.25 -19.21
C MET A 322 2.25 -12.56 -18.70
N TRP A 323 2.83 -13.02 -17.58
CA TRP A 323 3.78 -12.23 -16.79
C TRP A 323 5.17 -12.86 -16.58
N ILE A 324 5.37 -14.17 -16.79
CA ILE A 324 6.67 -14.84 -16.55
C ILE A 324 7.47 -15.05 -17.83
N PHE A 325 6.82 -15.23 -18.98
CA PHE A 325 7.49 -15.24 -20.28
C PHE A 325 7.51 -13.83 -20.87
N PRO A 326 8.52 -13.45 -21.69
CA PRO A 326 8.61 -12.13 -22.31
C PRO A 326 7.25 -11.74 -22.87
N TRP A 327 6.67 -10.75 -22.22
CA TRP A 327 5.26 -10.42 -22.05
C TRP A 327 4.45 -10.62 -23.33
N ARG A 328 4.04 -11.86 -23.59
CA ARG A 328 3.10 -12.19 -24.66
C ARG A 328 1.71 -11.82 -24.16
N ALA A 329 1.47 -10.52 -24.03
CA ALA A 329 0.12 -10.01 -23.95
C ALA A 329 -0.62 -10.55 -25.18
N ASP A 330 -1.82 -11.11 -24.98
CA ASP A 330 -2.79 -11.17 -26.05
C ASP A 330 -2.81 -9.76 -26.69
N LYS A 331 -2.77 -9.70 -28.02
CA LYS A 331 -2.63 -8.45 -28.80
C LYS A 331 -3.66 -7.38 -28.41
N ASP A 332 -4.70 -7.77 -27.70
CA ASP A 332 -5.83 -6.98 -27.24
C ASP A 332 -5.51 -6.16 -25.98
N LYS A 333 -4.46 -6.52 -25.22
CA LYS A 333 -4.07 -5.83 -23.98
C LYS A 333 -2.81 -4.99 -24.17
N VAL A 334 -2.98 -3.70 -23.93
CA VAL A 334 -2.05 -2.63 -24.30
C VAL A 334 -0.99 -2.48 -23.21
N GLY A 335 0.27 -2.71 -23.59
CA GLY A 335 1.44 -2.44 -22.75
C GLY A 335 2.41 -1.47 -23.40
N GLY A 336 3.29 -0.88 -22.60
CA GLY A 336 4.37 0.01 -23.05
C GLY A 336 5.70 -0.38 -22.41
N PRO A 337 6.85 0.03 -22.98
CA PRO A 337 8.17 -0.19 -22.38
C PRO A 337 8.37 0.53 -21.04
N TYR A 338 7.69 1.66 -20.87
CA TYR A 338 7.60 2.42 -19.63
C TYR A 338 6.23 3.10 -19.58
N VAL A 339 5.82 3.60 -18.41
CA VAL A 339 4.44 4.04 -18.16
C VAL A 339 4.02 5.20 -19.07
N SER A 340 4.87 6.20 -19.28
CA SER A 340 4.56 7.39 -20.10
C SER A 340 4.68 7.18 -21.61
N HIS A 341 4.92 5.95 -22.06
CA HIS A 341 5.02 5.64 -23.48
C HIS A 341 3.66 5.82 -24.17
N GLU A 342 3.68 6.43 -25.36
CA GLU A 342 2.49 6.78 -26.15
C GLU A 342 1.55 5.58 -26.41
N ALA A 343 2.10 4.37 -26.56
CA ALA A 343 1.32 3.15 -26.72
C ALA A 343 0.42 2.85 -25.50
N THR A 344 0.92 3.08 -24.29
CA THR A 344 0.16 2.91 -23.04
C THR A 344 -1.02 3.88 -23.01
N GLU A 345 -0.81 5.10 -23.50
CA GLU A 345 -1.79 6.19 -23.47
C GLU A 345 -2.89 6.02 -24.52
N ARG A 346 -2.49 5.70 -25.77
CA ARG A 346 -3.44 5.51 -26.88
C ARG A 346 -4.21 4.21 -26.82
N LYS A 347 -3.94 3.35 -25.84
CA LYS A 347 -4.44 1.97 -25.82
C LYS A 347 -4.16 1.26 -27.16
N SER A 348 -2.97 1.50 -27.72
CA SER A 348 -2.51 0.90 -28.98
C SER A 348 -1.36 -0.08 -28.76
N THR A 349 -1.19 -1.05 -29.66
CA THR A 349 -0.08 -2.00 -29.57
C THR A 349 1.28 -1.33 -29.78
N CYS A 350 2.30 -1.78 -29.04
CA CYS A 350 3.68 -1.34 -29.24
C CYS A 350 4.23 -1.85 -30.57
N PRO A 351 5.15 -1.10 -31.22
CA PRO A 351 5.93 -1.62 -32.32
C PRO A 351 6.71 -2.89 -31.93
N ILE A 352 6.96 -3.77 -32.90
CA ILE A 352 7.53 -5.11 -32.66
C ILE A 352 8.89 -5.10 -31.93
N TRP A 353 9.71 -4.06 -32.13
CA TRP A 353 11.01 -3.91 -31.48
C TRP A 353 10.91 -3.54 -29.99
N TRP A 354 9.79 -2.95 -29.55
CA TRP A 354 9.53 -2.64 -28.15
C TRP A 354 8.77 -3.75 -27.41
N TYR A 355 8.29 -4.76 -28.13
CA TYR A 355 7.49 -5.85 -27.58
C TYR A 355 8.16 -6.60 -26.40
N PRO A 356 9.49 -6.88 -26.40
CA PRO A 356 10.13 -7.54 -25.27
C PRO A 356 10.03 -6.77 -23.95
N TRP A 357 9.89 -5.44 -24.02
CA TRP A 357 9.79 -4.55 -22.86
C TRP A 357 8.35 -4.08 -22.61
N ALA A 358 7.39 -4.42 -23.49
CA ALA A 358 6.02 -3.95 -23.37
C ALA A 358 5.30 -4.62 -22.18
N GLN A 359 5.13 -3.89 -21.09
CA GLN A 359 4.48 -4.36 -19.87
C GLN A 359 3.07 -3.75 -19.70
N PRO A 360 2.07 -4.52 -19.24
CA PRO A 360 0.72 -4.01 -18.97
C PRO A 360 0.66 -3.30 -17.61
N HIS A 361 1.28 -2.12 -17.53
CA HIS A 361 1.40 -1.35 -16.29
C HIS A 361 0.05 -1.01 -15.63
N MET A 362 -0.98 -0.69 -16.43
CA MET A 362 -2.30 -0.33 -15.92
C MET A 362 -3.02 -1.51 -15.26
N GLU A 363 -2.91 -2.72 -15.83
CA GLU A 363 -3.50 -3.91 -15.22
C GLU A 363 -2.79 -4.29 -13.91
N ILE A 364 -1.46 -4.17 -13.88
CA ILE A 364 -0.67 -4.41 -12.66
C ILE A 364 -1.09 -3.41 -11.59
N ARG A 365 -1.27 -2.13 -11.94
CA ARG A 365 -1.75 -1.10 -11.02
C ARG A 365 -3.13 -1.41 -10.48
N GLU A 366 -4.09 -1.73 -11.35
CA GLU A 366 -5.48 -1.99 -10.94
C GLU A 366 -5.61 -3.21 -10.01
N TYR A 367 -4.73 -4.20 -10.18
CA TYR A 367 -4.75 -5.43 -9.39
C TYR A 367 -3.89 -5.37 -8.12
N PHE A 368 -2.60 -5.06 -8.25
CA PHE A 368 -1.62 -5.06 -7.16
C PHE A 368 -1.49 -3.71 -6.44
N GLY A 369 -1.93 -2.63 -7.08
CA GLY A 369 -1.79 -1.27 -6.58
C GLY A 369 -0.56 -0.54 -7.12
N GLU A 370 -0.50 0.74 -6.78
CA GLU A 370 0.47 1.71 -7.29
C GLU A 370 1.91 1.39 -6.86
N LYS A 371 2.15 0.90 -5.63
CA LYS A 371 3.50 0.57 -5.13
C LYS A 371 4.20 -0.51 -5.98
N LEU A 372 3.49 -1.61 -6.28
CA LEU A 372 4.03 -2.68 -7.10
C LEU A 372 4.10 -2.27 -8.58
N ALA A 373 3.12 -1.52 -9.08
CA ALA A 373 3.16 -0.98 -10.44
C ALA A 373 4.34 -0.02 -10.64
N LEU A 374 4.69 0.80 -9.64
CA LEU A 374 5.84 1.71 -9.69
C LEU A 374 7.15 0.93 -9.81
N TYR A 375 7.28 -0.17 -9.05
CA TYR A 375 8.44 -1.06 -9.15
C TYR A 375 8.60 -1.63 -10.56
N PHE A 376 7.52 -2.14 -11.16
CA PHE A 376 7.58 -2.65 -12.53
C PHE A 376 7.82 -1.52 -13.55
N GLY A 377 7.22 -0.34 -13.36
CA GLY A 377 7.48 0.85 -14.18
C GLY A 377 8.95 1.29 -14.14
N TRP A 378 9.57 1.29 -12.95
CA TRP A 378 10.99 1.53 -12.76
C TRP A 378 11.84 0.47 -13.45
N LEU A 379 11.49 -0.80 -13.25
CA LEU A 379 12.22 -1.92 -13.84
C LEU A 379 12.17 -1.89 -15.38
N GLY A 380 11.02 -1.56 -15.97
CA GLY A 380 10.86 -1.37 -17.41
C GLY A 380 11.72 -0.21 -17.93
N TYR A 381 11.62 0.96 -17.28
CA TYR A 381 12.44 2.13 -17.63
C TYR A 381 13.95 1.85 -17.52
N TYR A 382 14.37 1.20 -16.44
CA TYR A 382 15.75 0.78 -16.23
C TYR A 382 16.21 -0.22 -17.29
N GLY A 383 15.38 -1.21 -17.62
CA GLY A 383 15.65 -2.19 -18.67
C GLY A 383 15.87 -1.55 -20.05
N VAL A 384 15.07 -0.54 -20.41
CA VAL A 384 15.25 0.23 -21.64
C VAL A 384 16.53 1.07 -21.60
N MET A 385 16.80 1.74 -20.47
CA MET A 385 17.99 2.58 -20.31
C MET A 385 19.29 1.77 -20.29
N LEU A 386 19.25 0.51 -19.88
CA LEU A 386 20.39 -0.42 -19.93
C LEU A 386 20.79 -0.85 -21.35
N ILE A 387 19.93 -0.67 -22.34
CA ILE A 387 20.26 -0.96 -23.74
C ILE A 387 21.43 -0.08 -24.20
N TYR A 388 21.47 1.20 -23.81
CA TYR A 388 22.53 2.13 -24.19
C TYR A 388 23.94 1.69 -23.72
N PRO A 389 24.20 1.46 -22.42
CA PRO A 389 25.50 1.00 -21.95
C PRO A 389 25.84 -0.40 -22.44
N SER A 390 24.85 -1.27 -22.62
CA SER A 390 25.08 -2.62 -23.16
C SER A 390 25.57 -2.57 -24.61
N LEU A 391 24.98 -1.73 -25.46
CA LEU A 391 25.41 -1.57 -26.85
C LEU A 391 26.83 -0.98 -26.95
N VAL A 392 27.13 0.06 -26.17
CA VAL A 392 28.47 0.66 -26.14
C VAL A 392 29.49 -0.34 -25.59
N GLY A 393 29.15 -1.06 -24.52
CA GLY A 393 30.01 -2.09 -23.92
C GLY A 393 30.32 -3.23 -24.88
N ILE A 394 29.31 -3.76 -25.60
CA ILE A 394 29.50 -4.80 -26.61
C ILE A 394 30.36 -4.28 -27.77
N ALA A 395 30.13 -3.05 -28.24
CA ALA A 395 30.94 -2.46 -29.30
C ALA A 395 32.42 -2.33 -28.90
N LEU A 396 32.68 -1.89 -27.67
CA LEU A 396 34.04 -1.81 -27.11
C LEU A 396 34.66 -3.20 -26.88
N GLN A 397 33.87 -4.18 -26.46
CA GLN A 397 34.33 -5.56 -26.32
C GLN A 397 34.74 -6.16 -27.67
N ILE A 398 33.95 -5.93 -28.73
CA ILE A 398 34.28 -6.36 -30.09
C ILE A 398 35.54 -5.63 -30.58
N TYR A 399 35.64 -4.32 -30.35
CA TYR A 399 36.84 -3.54 -30.68
C TYR A 399 38.09 -4.13 -29.99
N GLN A 400 37.99 -4.44 -28.70
CA GLN A 400 39.07 -5.04 -27.94
C GLN A 400 39.48 -6.40 -28.53
N ILE A 401 38.54 -7.28 -28.86
CA ILE A 401 38.84 -8.60 -29.43
C ILE A 401 39.46 -8.48 -30.82
N ARG A 402 39.03 -7.53 -31.65
CA ARG A 402 39.49 -7.41 -33.06
C ARG A 402 40.81 -6.68 -33.24
N TYR A 403 41.11 -5.71 -32.37
CA TYR A 403 42.29 -4.85 -32.51
C TYR A 403 43.39 -5.12 -31.48
N ASN A 404 43.12 -5.87 -30.39
CA ASN A 404 44.13 -6.18 -29.36
C ASN A 404 44.61 -7.64 -29.34
N ASP A 405 44.54 -8.38 -30.46
CA ASP A 405 45.33 -9.62 -30.59
C ASP A 405 46.80 -9.23 -30.83
N ALA A 406 47.66 -9.51 -29.84
CA ALA A 406 49.14 -9.50 -29.92
C ALA A 406 49.93 -8.17 -29.77
N ALA A 407 49.59 -7.33 -28.78
CA ALA A 407 50.59 -6.45 -28.15
C ALA A 407 50.45 -6.52 -26.63
N THR A 408 50.96 -7.63 -26.09
CA THR A 408 51.23 -7.84 -24.68
C THR A 408 52.19 -6.74 -24.21
N ASP A 409 51.69 -5.70 -23.58
CA ASP A 409 52.51 -4.96 -22.61
C ASP A 409 52.59 -5.83 -21.36
N PRO A 410 53.77 -6.41 -21.03
CA PRO A 410 53.93 -7.28 -19.88
C PRO A 410 53.68 -6.55 -18.54
N ASP A 411 53.68 -5.22 -18.53
CA ASP A 411 53.51 -4.43 -17.30
C ASP A 411 52.04 -4.06 -17.00
N GLY A 412 51.09 -4.23 -17.92
CA GLY A 412 49.66 -3.92 -17.67
C GLY A 412 49.36 -2.46 -17.26
N GLN A 413 50.35 -1.56 -17.33
CA GLN A 413 50.30 -0.20 -16.80
C GLN A 413 49.72 0.85 -17.77
N ASN A 414 49.49 0.50 -19.04
CA ASN A 414 48.97 1.45 -20.01
C ASN A 414 47.44 1.59 -19.88
N ILE A 415 47.02 2.76 -19.38
CA ILE A 415 45.61 3.15 -19.32
C ILE A 415 45.05 3.15 -20.74
N LYS A 416 44.20 2.16 -21.04
CA LYS A 416 43.57 2.06 -22.35
C LYS A 416 42.54 3.17 -22.48
N VAL A 417 42.78 4.10 -23.41
CA VAL A 417 41.93 5.30 -23.62
C VAL A 417 40.45 4.93 -23.76
N TYR A 418 40.14 3.81 -24.43
CA TYR A 418 38.77 3.36 -24.60
C TYR A 418 38.05 2.97 -23.29
N MET A 419 38.78 2.51 -22.27
CA MET A 419 38.21 2.21 -20.94
C MET A 419 37.86 3.49 -20.19
N VAL A 420 38.71 4.53 -20.30
CA VAL A 420 38.43 5.85 -19.72
C VAL A 420 37.20 6.47 -20.39
N LEU A 421 37.10 6.39 -21.71
CA LEU A 421 35.92 6.84 -22.45
C LEU A 421 34.65 6.11 -21.99
N TYR A 422 34.71 4.79 -21.80
CA TYR A 422 33.57 4.04 -21.27
C TYR A 422 33.20 4.45 -19.84
N ALA A 423 34.19 4.62 -18.95
CA ALA A 423 33.94 5.06 -17.58
C ALA A 423 33.25 6.44 -17.56
N THR A 424 33.74 7.40 -18.36
CA THR A 424 33.08 8.72 -18.48
C THR A 424 31.67 8.61 -19.06
N PHE A 425 31.46 7.73 -20.05
CA PHE A 425 30.13 7.45 -20.59
C PHE A 425 29.19 6.86 -19.54
N ILE A 426 29.64 5.93 -18.70
CA ILE A 426 28.82 5.35 -17.63
C ILE A 426 28.44 6.39 -16.59
N VAL A 427 29.35 7.30 -16.22
CA VAL A 427 29.01 8.41 -15.32
C VAL A 427 27.95 9.32 -15.95
N LEU A 428 28.11 9.70 -17.22
CA LEU A 428 27.11 10.49 -17.94
C LEU A 428 25.76 9.77 -18.04
N TRP A 429 25.77 8.49 -18.40
CA TRP A 429 24.58 7.65 -18.46
C TRP A 429 23.89 7.54 -17.11
N ALA A 430 24.63 7.34 -16.01
CA ALA A 430 24.07 7.24 -14.67
C ALA A 430 23.36 8.55 -14.28
N THR A 431 23.97 9.70 -14.57
CA THR A 431 23.33 11.00 -14.33
C THR A 431 22.08 11.21 -15.20
N ALA A 432 22.13 10.82 -16.48
CA ALA A 432 20.98 10.91 -17.39
C ALA A 432 19.84 9.99 -16.94
N PHE A 433 20.15 8.76 -16.50
CA PHE A 433 19.19 7.81 -15.96
C PHE A 433 18.51 8.36 -14.70
N THR A 434 19.25 8.84 -13.71
CA THR A 434 18.67 9.37 -12.46
C THR A 434 17.78 10.59 -12.73
N LYS A 435 18.21 11.52 -13.59
CA LYS A 435 17.41 12.69 -13.96
C LYS A 435 16.17 12.32 -14.78
N GLY A 436 16.33 11.39 -15.72
CA GLY A 436 15.23 10.90 -16.54
C GLY A 436 14.18 10.17 -15.72
N TRP A 437 14.60 9.30 -14.79
CA TRP A 437 13.70 8.63 -13.87
C TRP A 437 12.93 9.62 -12.99
N GLY A 438 13.59 10.64 -12.43
CA GLY A 438 12.91 11.64 -11.61
C GLY A 438 11.84 12.45 -12.37
N VAL A 439 11.95 12.56 -13.70
CA VAL A 439 10.89 13.16 -14.54
C VAL A 439 9.76 12.16 -14.79
N GLU A 440 10.10 10.90 -15.08
CA GLU A 440 9.13 9.82 -15.28
C GLU A 440 8.30 9.54 -14.03
N GLU A 441 8.93 9.50 -12.86
CA GLU A 441 8.27 9.33 -11.57
C GLU A 441 7.20 10.41 -11.33
N LYS A 442 7.52 11.69 -11.62
CA LYS A 442 6.55 12.79 -11.50
C LYS A 442 5.38 12.64 -12.48
N LYS A 443 5.65 12.22 -13.72
CA LYS A 443 4.58 11.93 -14.69
C LYS A 443 3.67 10.81 -14.20
N ILE A 444 4.26 9.76 -13.62
CA ILE A 444 3.53 8.63 -13.05
C ILE A 444 2.68 9.09 -11.86
N ALA A 445 3.24 9.90 -10.95
CA ALA A 445 2.52 10.44 -9.81
C ALA A 445 1.28 11.25 -10.23
N VAL A 446 1.41 12.08 -11.27
CA VAL A 446 0.27 12.84 -11.84
C VAL A 446 -0.72 11.89 -12.52
N LEU A 447 -0.25 10.96 -13.36
CA LEU A 447 -1.11 9.99 -14.07
C LEU A 447 -1.90 9.10 -13.09
N TRP A 448 -1.33 8.82 -11.92
CA TRP A 448 -1.93 7.96 -10.93
C TRP A 448 -2.66 8.71 -9.82
N GLY A 449 -2.56 10.04 -9.76
CA GLY A 449 -3.17 10.84 -8.72
C GLY A 449 -2.59 10.62 -7.32
N THR A 450 -1.33 10.14 -7.24
CA THR A 450 -0.65 9.82 -5.97
C THR A 450 0.19 10.99 -5.43
N GLU A 451 -0.02 12.20 -5.95
CA GLU A 451 0.65 13.41 -5.46
C GLU A 451 0.15 13.76 -4.04
N GLY A 452 1.07 14.06 -3.12
CA GLY A 452 0.76 14.37 -1.72
C GLY A 452 0.25 13.17 -0.92
N PHE A 453 0.57 11.95 -1.33
CA PHE A 453 0.21 10.74 -0.56
C PHE A 453 0.93 10.67 0.79
N GLU A 454 2.21 11.05 0.82
CA GLU A 454 3.06 11.00 2.04
C GLU A 454 2.52 11.89 3.17
N ASP A 455 1.92 13.04 2.83
CA ASP A 455 1.36 13.99 3.81
C ASP A 455 0.11 13.44 4.54
N ASN A 456 -0.55 12.42 3.96
CA ASN A 456 -1.80 11.85 4.47
C ASN A 456 -1.61 10.51 5.18
N GLU A 457 -0.37 10.06 5.38
CA GLU A 457 -0.10 8.80 6.05
C GLU A 457 -0.25 8.92 7.57
N GLY A 458 -0.95 7.94 8.18
CA GLY A 458 -1.15 7.90 9.61
C GLY A 458 0.13 7.53 10.38
N ASN A 459 0.17 7.88 11.66
CA ASN A 459 1.28 7.49 12.53
C ASN A 459 1.34 5.96 12.69
N ARG A 460 2.54 5.39 12.64
CA ARG A 460 2.75 3.96 12.91
C ARG A 460 2.32 3.63 14.35
N PRO A 461 1.74 2.45 14.62
CA PRO A 461 1.27 2.09 15.97
C PRO A 461 2.37 2.10 17.06
N GLN A 462 3.61 1.84 16.64
CA GLN A 462 4.80 1.82 17.50
C GLN A 462 5.38 3.20 17.78
N PHE A 463 4.88 4.25 17.12
CA PHE A 463 5.36 5.61 17.32
C PHE A 463 4.99 6.10 18.71
N GLN A 464 6.01 6.51 19.45
CA GLN A 464 5.84 7.04 20.80
C GLN A 464 6.21 8.52 20.80
N GLY A 465 5.29 9.37 21.27
CA GLY A 465 5.60 10.76 21.50
C GLY A 465 6.56 10.93 22.68
N ASP A 466 7.35 12.00 22.65
CA ASP A 466 8.29 12.32 23.72
C ASP A 466 7.52 12.73 24.98
N ARG A 467 7.57 11.92 26.04
CA ARG A 467 7.15 12.39 27.37
C ARG A 467 8.13 13.51 27.70
N ALA A 468 7.62 14.72 27.94
CA ALA A 468 8.40 15.95 28.05
C ALA A 468 9.34 16.00 29.28
N GLU A 469 10.17 14.99 29.51
CA GLU A 469 11.38 15.13 30.27
C GLU A 469 12.41 15.79 29.36
N SER A 470 12.48 17.11 29.47
CA SER A 470 13.67 17.83 29.06
C SER A 470 14.84 17.25 29.87
N PHE A 471 15.60 16.33 29.29
CA PHE A 471 16.73 15.63 29.92
C PHE A 471 17.70 16.61 30.61
N LEU A 472 17.93 17.79 30.00
CA LEU A 472 18.73 18.85 30.61
C LEU A 472 18.05 19.50 31.83
N LEU A 473 16.74 19.72 31.82
CA LEU A 473 16.04 20.29 32.98
C LEU A 473 15.92 19.29 34.14
N SER A 474 15.74 17.99 33.86
CA SER A 474 15.68 16.98 34.93
C SER A 474 17.06 16.76 35.56
N CYS A 475 18.13 16.72 34.76
CA CYS A 475 19.50 16.57 35.27
C CYS A 475 20.02 17.80 36.03
N PHE A 476 19.69 19.03 35.61
CA PHE A 476 20.24 20.24 36.25
C PHE A 476 19.35 20.87 37.32
N PHE A 477 18.02 20.80 37.20
CA PHE A 477 17.11 21.51 38.10
C PHE A 477 16.26 20.60 39.00
N GLY A 478 16.39 19.26 38.87
CA GLY A 478 15.72 18.29 39.75
C GLY A 478 14.19 18.43 39.78
N CYS A 479 13.60 19.05 38.76
CA CYS A 479 12.17 19.32 38.71
C CYS A 479 11.45 18.14 38.06
N ASN A 480 10.80 17.33 38.89
CA ASN A 480 10.00 16.18 38.45
C ASN A 480 8.57 16.66 38.14
N THR A 481 8.39 17.39 37.03
CA THR A 481 7.04 17.76 36.58
C THR A 481 6.41 16.60 35.84
N ASN A 482 5.57 15.85 36.53
CA ASN A 482 4.61 14.89 35.94
C ASN A 482 3.51 15.65 35.18
N ILE A 483 3.80 16.38 34.10
CA ILE A 483 2.78 17.13 33.36
C ILE A 483 3.05 17.13 31.86
N ALA A 484 1.93 16.96 31.15
CA ALA A 484 1.69 17.02 29.72
C ALA A 484 2.10 15.76 28.94
N GLU A 485 1.06 15.04 28.51
CA GLU A 485 1.11 14.10 27.41
C GLU A 485 1.92 14.69 26.24
N PRO A 486 2.60 13.86 25.41
CA PRO A 486 3.46 14.28 24.29
C PRO A 486 2.74 14.99 23.13
N ARG A 487 1.78 15.86 23.41
CA ARG A 487 0.88 16.42 22.41
C ARG A 487 1.26 17.85 22.07
N ARG A 488 1.36 18.10 20.77
CA ARG A 488 1.53 19.45 20.21
C ARG A 488 0.33 19.73 19.31
N LEU A 489 -0.16 20.97 19.33
CA LEU A 489 -1.09 21.45 18.32
C LEU A 489 -0.34 21.63 17.00
N SER A 490 -0.75 20.91 15.97
CA SER A 490 -0.20 21.05 14.63
C SER A 490 -0.46 22.46 14.09
N ALA A 491 0.55 23.05 13.45
CA ALA A 491 0.43 24.40 12.90
C ALA A 491 -0.45 24.46 11.64
N ILE A 492 -0.69 23.31 11.00
CA ILE A 492 -1.39 23.21 9.72
C ILE A 492 -2.80 22.65 9.92
N THR A 493 -2.90 21.48 10.58
CA THR A 493 -4.18 20.80 10.78
C THR A 493 -4.97 21.36 11.96
N LEU A 494 -4.30 22.10 12.87
CA LEU A 494 -4.85 22.51 14.17
C LEU A 494 -5.39 21.33 15.00
N GLN A 495 -4.91 20.12 14.70
CA GLN A 495 -5.21 18.92 15.48
C GLN A 495 -4.09 18.68 16.50
N MET A 496 -4.44 18.04 17.62
CA MET A 496 -3.46 17.63 18.61
C MET A 496 -2.78 16.36 18.13
N GLU A 497 -1.49 16.43 17.87
CA GLU A 497 -0.70 15.33 17.32
C GLU A 497 0.37 14.89 18.33
N THR A 498 0.69 13.60 18.32
CA THR A 498 1.84 13.06 19.07
C THR A 498 3.13 13.62 18.48
N TYR A 499 3.93 14.30 19.31
CA TYR A 499 5.14 14.98 18.87
C TYR A 499 6.39 14.28 19.39
N TYR A 500 7.35 14.05 18.50
CA TYR A 500 8.71 13.63 18.83
C TYR A 500 9.69 14.69 18.28
N PRO A 501 10.58 15.27 19.12
CA PRO A 501 11.50 16.31 18.67
C PRO A 501 12.42 15.84 17.53
N PRO A 502 12.51 16.59 16.41
CA PRO A 502 13.36 16.20 15.28
C PRO A 502 14.84 16.20 15.66
N GLU A 503 15.28 17.11 16.55
CA GLU A 503 16.66 17.17 17.02
C GLU A 503 17.10 15.88 17.73
N LYS A 504 16.21 15.28 18.56
CA LYS A 504 16.48 13.99 19.20
C LYS A 504 16.56 12.86 18.17
N ARG A 505 15.75 12.93 17.11
CA ARG A 505 15.78 11.95 16.01
C ARG A 505 17.08 12.05 15.23
N GLU A 506 17.44 13.26 14.77
CA GLU A 506 18.66 13.53 14.00
C GLU A 506 19.92 13.10 14.77
N MET A 507 19.96 13.29 16.09
CA MET A 507 21.05 12.79 16.91
C MET A 507 21.15 11.25 16.88
N LYS A 508 20.01 10.55 17.00
CA LYS A 508 19.96 9.08 16.92
C LYS A 508 20.36 8.57 15.53
N GLU A 509 19.82 9.19 14.48
CA GLU A 509 20.17 8.89 13.08
C GLU A 509 21.67 9.13 12.83
N THR A 510 22.25 10.20 13.38
CA THR A 510 23.69 10.48 13.24
C THR A 510 24.54 9.42 13.93
N ILE A 511 24.15 8.97 15.13
CA ILE A 511 24.82 7.89 15.84
C ILE A 511 24.74 6.60 15.01
N ASN A 512 23.55 6.24 14.51
CA ASN A 512 23.36 5.05 13.69
C ASN A 512 24.16 5.12 12.38
N ASN A 513 24.12 6.24 11.66
CA ASN A 513 24.90 6.47 10.45
C ASN A 513 26.41 6.33 10.72
N THR A 514 26.88 6.80 11.86
CA THR A 514 28.28 6.63 12.28
C THR A 514 28.61 5.17 12.51
N VAL A 515 27.75 4.40 13.18
CA VAL A 515 27.95 2.96 13.39
C VAL A 515 27.94 2.20 12.05
N ILE A 516 27.00 2.51 11.16
CA ILE A 516 26.93 1.91 9.81
C ILE A 516 28.20 2.23 9.01
N PHE A 517 28.70 3.47 9.08
CA PHE A 517 29.94 3.85 8.42
C PHE A 517 31.13 3.01 8.89
N PHE A 518 31.29 2.81 10.22
CA PHE A 518 32.35 1.95 10.75
C PHE A 518 32.17 0.48 10.37
N LEU A 519 30.93 -0.03 10.33
CA LEU A 519 30.66 -1.38 9.82
C LEU A 519 31.07 -1.53 8.36
N CYS A 520 30.74 -0.57 7.49
CA CYS A 520 31.18 -0.57 6.09
C CYS A 520 32.70 -0.50 5.97
N LEU A 521 33.37 0.33 6.78
CA LEU A 521 34.82 0.42 6.80
C LEU A 521 35.49 -0.91 7.16
N LEU A 522 34.96 -1.63 8.16
CA LEU A 522 35.46 -2.95 8.55
C LEU A 522 35.33 -3.97 7.42
N VAL A 523 34.25 -3.93 6.64
CA VAL A 523 34.08 -4.79 5.46
C VAL A 523 35.13 -4.47 4.40
N VAL A 524 35.34 -3.18 4.11
CA VAL A 524 36.36 -2.75 3.13
C VAL A 524 37.76 -3.21 3.56
N ILE A 525 38.11 -3.03 4.84
CA ILE A 525 39.39 -3.51 5.39
C ILE A 525 39.52 -5.03 5.23
N SER A 526 38.48 -5.79 5.54
CA SER A 526 38.48 -7.25 5.37
C SER A 526 38.73 -7.66 3.93
N VAL A 527 38.11 -6.98 2.95
CA VAL A 527 38.31 -7.28 1.52
C VAL A 527 39.74 -6.93 1.08
N ILE A 528 40.31 -5.83 1.57
CA ILE A 528 41.69 -5.45 1.27
C ILE A 528 42.67 -6.50 1.82
N ILE A 529 42.45 -6.96 3.06
CA ILE A 529 43.27 -8.03 3.67
C ILE A 529 43.17 -9.30 2.83
N ASN A 530 41.97 -9.71 2.42
CA ASN A 530 41.79 -10.90 1.59
C ASN A 530 42.54 -10.76 0.26
N SER A 531 42.45 -9.60 -0.41
CA SER A 531 43.18 -9.34 -1.67
C SER A 531 44.71 -9.35 -1.50
N TYR A 532 45.22 -8.88 -0.36
CA TYR A 532 46.64 -8.94 -0.05
C TYR A 532 47.11 -10.39 0.18
N VAL A 533 46.34 -11.17 0.95
CA VAL A 533 46.62 -12.59 1.20
C VAL A 533 46.56 -13.40 -0.08
N GLU A 534 45.59 -13.12 -0.96
CA GLU A 534 45.48 -13.73 -2.28
C GLU A 534 46.75 -13.50 -3.12
N SER A 535 47.23 -12.25 -3.15
CA SER A 535 48.47 -11.90 -3.87
C SER A 535 49.68 -12.67 -3.34
N MET A 536 49.81 -12.78 -2.02
CA MET A 536 50.89 -13.54 -1.37
C MET A 536 50.82 -15.05 -1.69
N LEU A 537 49.61 -15.64 -1.70
CA LEU A 537 49.43 -17.06 -2.02
C LEU A 537 49.73 -17.38 -3.49
N ILE A 538 49.44 -16.43 -4.39
CA ILE A 538 49.80 -16.55 -5.81
C ILE A 538 51.32 -16.52 -5.99
N ASP A 539 52.02 -15.64 -5.27
CA ASP A 539 53.49 -15.56 -5.30
C ASP A 539 54.15 -16.85 -4.79
N GLU A 540 53.53 -17.55 -3.83
CA GLU A 540 53.98 -18.86 -3.35
C GLU A 540 53.58 -20.05 -4.24
N GLY A 541 52.83 -19.81 -5.33
CA GLY A 541 52.41 -20.84 -6.29
C GLY A 541 51.20 -21.67 -5.87
N LEU A 542 50.44 -21.24 -4.86
CA LEU A 542 49.25 -21.91 -4.33
C LEU A 542 47.95 -21.32 -4.91
N SER A 543 47.87 -21.21 -6.24
CA SER A 543 46.74 -20.56 -6.93
C SER A 543 45.38 -21.20 -6.63
N SER A 544 45.32 -22.52 -6.43
CA SER A 544 44.07 -23.21 -6.07
C SER A 544 43.55 -22.84 -4.68
N ILE A 545 44.42 -22.39 -3.77
CA ILE A 545 44.01 -21.91 -2.44
C ILE A 545 43.54 -20.46 -2.52
N ALA A 546 44.15 -19.65 -3.39
CA ALA A 546 43.71 -18.29 -3.68
C ALA A 546 42.25 -18.26 -4.21
N ASP A 547 41.87 -19.20 -5.09
CA ASP A 547 40.49 -19.32 -5.56
C ASP A 547 39.48 -19.61 -4.41
N LEU A 548 39.89 -20.33 -3.37
CA LEU A 548 39.05 -20.62 -2.19
C LEU A 548 38.79 -19.37 -1.34
N LEU A 549 39.68 -18.36 -1.37
CA LEU A 549 39.49 -17.08 -0.66
C LEU A 549 38.30 -16.27 -1.21
N SER A 550 38.02 -16.41 -2.51
CA SER A 550 36.85 -15.78 -3.14
C SER A 550 35.54 -16.39 -2.63
N LEU A 551 35.54 -17.71 -2.40
CA LEU A 551 34.41 -18.44 -1.82
C LEU A 551 34.21 -18.07 -0.35
N GLU A 552 35.29 -17.96 0.43
CA GLU A 552 35.24 -17.48 1.82
C GLU A 552 34.61 -16.09 1.91
N SER A 553 35.03 -15.17 1.05
CA SER A 553 34.49 -13.81 0.99
C SER A 553 32.99 -13.81 0.67
N ALA A 554 32.53 -14.69 -0.22
CA ALA A 554 31.09 -14.85 -0.51
C ALA A 554 30.30 -15.37 0.70
N ILE A 555 30.86 -16.31 1.47
CA ILE A 555 30.26 -16.83 2.71
C ILE A 555 30.20 -15.73 3.78
N GLN A 556 31.29 -14.98 3.94
CA GLN A 556 31.38 -13.86 4.88
C GLN A 556 30.30 -12.81 4.61
N ILE A 557 30.07 -12.43 3.35
CA ILE A 557 29.03 -11.47 2.97
C ILE A 557 27.64 -11.97 3.38
N ARG A 558 27.34 -13.27 3.24
CA ARG A 558 26.05 -13.85 3.64
C ARG A 558 25.84 -13.82 5.15
N ILE A 559 26.87 -14.18 5.91
CA ILE A 559 26.85 -14.14 7.38
C ILE A 559 26.64 -12.69 7.86
N LEU A 560 27.41 -11.75 7.32
CA LEU A 560 27.29 -10.34 7.68
C LEU A 560 25.92 -9.77 7.30
N SER A 561 25.40 -10.12 6.11
CA SER A 561 24.07 -9.68 5.67
C SER A 561 22.96 -10.12 6.64
N TYR A 562 23.10 -11.30 7.27
CA TYR A 562 22.15 -11.78 8.26
C TYR A 562 22.21 -10.93 9.54
N PHE A 563 23.39 -10.71 10.10
CA PHE A 563 23.56 -9.86 11.29
C PHE A 563 23.16 -8.41 11.03
N TYR A 564 23.49 -7.88 9.85
CA TYR A 564 23.14 -6.52 9.47
C TYR A 564 21.63 -6.30 9.42
N ARG A 565 20.85 -7.25 8.90
CA ARG A 565 19.37 -7.15 8.91
C ARG A 565 18.79 -7.03 10.32
N PHE A 566 19.33 -7.80 11.26
CA PHE A 566 18.92 -7.72 12.66
C PHE A 566 19.28 -6.36 13.27
N PHE A 567 20.51 -5.90 13.03
CA PHE A 567 20.99 -4.60 13.49
C PHE A 567 20.17 -3.44 12.94
N VAL A 568 19.85 -3.44 11.65
CA VAL A 568 19.03 -2.41 10.99
C VAL A 568 17.64 -2.36 11.59
N LYS A 569 16.99 -3.51 11.81
CA LYS A 569 15.66 -3.53 12.43
C LYS A 569 15.68 -2.87 13.82
N MET A 570 16.64 -3.26 14.65
CA MET A 570 16.79 -2.70 16.00
C MET A 570 17.07 -1.19 15.98
N THR A 571 17.89 -0.72 15.05
CA THR A 571 18.25 0.71 14.93
C THR A 571 17.09 1.55 14.39
N CYS A 572 16.35 1.05 13.39
CA CYS A 572 15.13 1.72 12.89
C CYS A 572 14.03 1.81 13.96
N ASP A 573 13.86 0.77 14.79
CA ASP A 573 12.91 0.80 15.90
C ASP A 573 13.33 1.86 16.94
N TRP A 574 14.64 1.99 17.21
CA TRP A 574 15.21 2.96 18.14
C TRP A 574 15.12 4.43 17.68
N GLU A 575 15.22 4.68 16.36
CA GLU A 575 15.09 6.01 15.75
C GLU A 575 13.71 6.63 15.94
N ASN A 576 12.68 5.81 16.14
CA ASN A 576 11.31 6.24 16.41
C ASN A 576 10.67 7.05 15.26
N HIS A 577 10.64 6.48 14.05
CA HIS A 577 9.98 7.08 12.88
C HIS A 577 8.48 7.28 13.09
N GLN A 578 7.90 8.32 12.49
CA GLN A 578 6.48 8.64 12.68
C GLN A 578 5.57 7.82 11.77
N THR A 579 5.97 7.64 10.51
CA THR A 579 5.22 6.95 9.46
C THR A 579 5.95 5.66 9.05
N ASP A 580 5.28 4.80 8.28
CA ASP A 580 5.87 3.56 7.73
C ASP A 580 6.59 3.78 6.38
N THR A 581 6.55 5.01 5.84
CA THR A 581 7.17 5.43 4.58
C THR A 581 8.69 5.50 4.58
#